data_AF-A0AAW2JIE5-F1
#
_entry.id   AF-A0AAW2JIE5-F1
#
_cell.length_a   1.000
_cell.length_b   1.000
_cell.length_c   1.000
_cell.angle_alpha   90.00
_cell.angle_beta   90.00
_cell.angle_gamma   90.00
#
_symmetry.space_group_name_H-M   'P 1'
#
loop_
_entity.id
_entity.type
_entity.pdbx_description
1 polymer ?
#
loop_
_entity_poly.entity_id
_entity_poly.type
_entity_poly.pdbx_seq_one_letter_code
_entity_poly.pdbx_strand_id
1 'polypeptide(L)'
;MKNYIQELGVVPSVAEPVVIFCDNNGAIAGKGTEMVSRGDCRMDRVSSAENTANPLTKPMSQVTHTQHLDKMGLRAMSDWL
;
A
#
# COMPACT_ATOMS: atom_id res chain seq x y z
N MET A 1 -25.29 -16.01 -5.40
CA MET A 1 -23.95 -15.42 -5.28
C MET A 1 -23.97 -13.89 -5.14
N LYS A 2 -24.81 -13.15 -5.88
CA LYS A 2 -24.95 -11.68 -5.73
C LYS A 2 -25.27 -11.22 -4.29
N ASN A 3 -26.15 -11.94 -3.59
CA ASN A 3 -26.57 -11.57 -2.23
C ASN A 3 -25.44 -11.75 -1.19
N TYR A 4 -24.62 -12.80 -1.33
CA TYR A 4 -23.49 -13.05 -0.42
C TYR A 4 -22.42 -11.96 -0.52
N ILE A 5 -22.14 -11.49 -1.74
CA ILE A 5 -21.17 -10.42 -1.99
C ILE A 5 -21.67 -9.09 -1.40
N GLN A 6 -22.97 -8.80 -1.48
CA GLN A 6 -23.58 -7.63 -0.85
C GLN A 6 -23.58 -7.71 0.69
N GLU A 7 -23.83 -8.89 1.27
CA GLU A 7 -23.75 -9.12 2.72
C GLU A 7 -22.34 -8.93 3.29
N LEU A 8 -21.30 -9.24 2.51
CA LEU A 8 -19.91 -8.94 2.84
C LEU A 8 -19.56 -7.45 2.74
N GLY A 9 -20.50 -6.60 2.33
CA GLY A 9 -20.28 -5.16 2.13
C GLY A 9 -19.46 -4.83 0.89
N VAL A 10 -19.27 -5.79 -0.02
CA VAL A 10 -18.54 -5.56 -1.27
C VAL A 10 -19.42 -4.76 -2.23
N VAL A 11 -19.13 -3.46 -2.32
CA VAL A 11 -19.82 -2.55 -3.22
C VAL A 11 -19.26 -2.67 -4.64
N PRO A 12 -20.11 -2.65 -5.69
CA PRO A 12 -19.69 -2.82 -7.08
C PRO A 12 -18.88 -1.64 -7.63
N SER A 13 -18.82 -0.53 -6.89
CA SER A 13 -18.03 0.65 -7.24
C SER A 13 -17.58 1.34 -5.97
N VAL A 14 -16.35 1.85 -6.02
CA VAL A 14 -15.74 2.65 -4.98
C VAL A 14 -16.24 4.09 -5.08
N ALA A 15 -16.70 4.67 -3.97
CA ALA A 15 -17.25 6.03 -3.95
C ALA A 15 -16.17 7.11 -4.20
N GLU A 16 -14.96 6.89 -3.68
CA GLU A 16 -13.79 7.75 -3.87
C GLU A 16 -12.54 6.91 -4.11
N PRO A 17 -11.69 7.26 -5.10
CA PRO A 17 -10.55 6.44 -5.47
C PRO A 17 -9.64 6.12 -4.27
N VAL A 18 -9.21 4.87 -4.15
CA VAL A 18 -8.24 4.47 -3.13
C VAL A 18 -6.89 5.11 -3.44
N VAL A 19 -6.32 5.82 -2.48
CA VAL A 19 -5.00 6.43 -2.63
C VAL A 19 -3.91 5.40 -2.37
N ILE A 20 -3.06 5.18 -3.37
CA ILE A 20 -1.88 4.31 -3.29
C ILE A 20 -0.64 5.20 -3.28
N PHE A 21 0.13 5.15 -2.19
CA PHE A 21 1.38 5.88 -2.07
C PHE A 21 2.53 5.10 -2.70
N CYS A 22 3.32 5.75 -3.56
CA CYS A 22 4.44 5.13 -4.25
C CYS A 22 5.62 6.10 -4.37
N ASP A 23 6.85 5.59 -4.30
CA ASP A 23 8.08 6.35 -4.57
C ASP A 23 8.65 6.08 -5.97
N ASN A 24 8.05 5.15 -6.73
CA ASN A 24 8.47 4.80 -8.08
C ASN A 24 7.78 5.67 -9.13
N ASN A 25 8.55 6.52 -9.80
CA ASN A 25 8.08 7.41 -10.86
C ASN A 25 7.37 6.68 -12.01
N GLY A 26 7.81 5.47 -12.35
CA GLY A 26 7.17 4.67 -13.40
C GLY A 26 5.76 4.23 -13.03
N ALA A 27 5.54 3.87 -11.76
CA ALA A 27 4.22 3.49 -11.24
C ALA A 27 3.31 4.71 -11.06
N ILE A 28 3.86 5.83 -10.58
CA ILE A 28 3.13 7.09 -10.40
C ILE A 28 2.60 7.64 -11.74
N ALA A 29 3.30 7.38 -12.84
CA ALA A 29 2.83 7.75 -14.17
C ALA A 29 1.49 7.07 -14.55
N GLY A 30 1.04 6.06 -13.79
CA GLY A 30 -0.24 5.39 -13.96
C GLY A 30 -0.36 4.61 -15.29
N LYS A 31 0.72 4.56 -16.07
CA LYS A 31 0.72 3.96 -17.41
C LYS A 31 0.67 2.43 -17.28
N GLY A 32 -0.46 1.85 -17.67
CA GLY A 32 -0.68 0.40 -17.67
C GLY A 32 -1.35 -0.16 -16.42
N THR A 33 -1.78 0.68 -15.47
CA THR A 33 -2.53 0.25 -14.30
C THR A 33 -4.04 0.34 -14.58
N GLU A 34 -4.69 -0.79 -14.86
CA GLU A 34 -6.12 -0.84 -15.19
C GLU A 34 -7.02 -0.24 -14.11
N MET A 35 -6.73 -0.47 -12.82
CA MET A 35 -7.48 0.13 -11.70
C MET A 35 -7.40 1.65 -11.67
N VAL A 36 -6.25 2.22 -12.03
CA VAL A 36 -6.08 3.68 -12.13
C VAL A 36 -6.86 4.21 -13.34
N SER A 37 -6.82 3.50 -14.47
CA SER A 37 -7.60 3.84 -15.67
C SER A 37 -9.11 3.78 -15.43
N ARG A 38 -9.57 2.86 -14.58
CA ARG A 38 -10.97 2.75 -14.15
C ARG A 38 -11.39 3.82 -13.15
N GLY A 39 -10.44 4.53 -12.55
CA GLY A 39 -10.68 5.51 -11.50
C GLY A 39 -10.88 4.89 -10.11
N ASP A 40 -10.63 3.60 -9.94
CA ASP A 40 -10.77 2.93 -8.64
C ASP A 40 -9.64 3.33 -7.68
N CYS A 41 -8.47 3.68 -8.21
CA CYS A 41 -7.29 4.05 -7.45
C CYS A 41 -6.60 5.30 -8.01
N ARG A 42 -5.92 6.05 -7.14
CA ARG A 42 -5.04 7.18 -7.50
C ARG A 42 -3.64 6.93 -6.94
N MET A 43 -2.61 7.24 -7.73
CA MET A 43 -1.22 7.15 -7.30
C MET A 43 -0.74 8.50 -6.73
N ASP A 44 -0.23 8.48 -5.50
CA ASP A 44 0.38 9.64 -4.85
C ASP A 44 1.86 9.39 -4.59
N ARG A 45 2.67 10.44 -4.73
CA ARG A 45 4.10 10.32 -4.44
C ARG A 45 4.33 10.29 -2.94
N VAL A 46 5.16 9.36 -2.48
CA VAL A 46 5.76 9.35 -1.15
C VAL A 46 7.28 9.33 -1.27
N SER A 47 7.98 9.84 -0.25
CA SER A 47 9.43 9.73 -0.21
C SER A 47 9.86 8.30 0.12
N SER A 48 11.05 7.88 -0.35
CA SER A 48 11.57 6.54 -0.05
C SER A 48 11.76 6.31 1.47
N ALA A 49 12.06 7.35 2.25
CA ALA A 49 12.19 7.24 3.70
C ALA A 49 10.85 7.06 4.45
N GLU A 50 9.74 7.36 3.78
CA GLU A 50 8.38 7.26 4.32
C GLU A 50 7.60 6.10 3.69
N ASN A 51 8.11 5.51 2.63
CA ASN A 51 7.53 4.32 2.02
C ASN A 51 7.76 3.10 2.92
N THR A 52 6.80 2.82 3.79
CA THR A 52 6.79 1.68 4.73
C THR A 52 6.90 0.32 4.05
N ALA A 53 6.64 0.20 2.74
CA ALA A 53 6.77 -1.05 1.99
C ALA A 53 8.20 -1.33 1.49
N ASN A 54 9.14 -0.39 1.63
CA ASN A 54 10.53 -0.57 1.20
C ASN A 54 11.24 -1.80 1.80
N PRO A 55 11.09 -2.12 3.10
CA PRO A 55 11.62 -3.35 3.70
C PRO A 55 11.26 -4.64 2.96
N LEU A 56 10.10 -4.67 2.29
CA LEU A 56 9.59 -5.86 1.62
C LEU A 56 10.02 -5.96 0.15
N THR A 57 10.61 -4.89 -0.41
CA THR A 57 10.82 -4.76 -1.86
C THR A 57 12.24 -4.37 -2.25
N LYS A 58 13.06 -3.89 -1.30
CA LYS A 58 14.42 -3.39 -1.57
C LYS A 58 15.42 -3.89 -0.52
N PRO A 59 16.67 -4.21 -0.91
CA PRO A 59 17.75 -4.39 0.04
C PRO A 59 18.11 -3.03 0.68
N MET A 60 18.12 -2.97 2.01
CA MET A 60 18.38 -1.73 2.76
C MET A 60 19.12 -2.02 4.08
N SER A 61 19.61 -0.97 4.75
CA SER A 61 20.33 -1.12 6.02
C SER A 61 19.41 -1.59 7.15
N GLN A 62 19.96 -2.33 8.13
CA GLN A 62 19.21 -2.82 9.28
C GLN A 62 18.54 -1.69 10.08
N VAL A 63 19.21 -0.54 10.21
CA VAL A 63 18.67 0.63 10.93
C VAL A 63 17.41 1.14 10.25
N THR A 64 17.48 1.33 8.93
CA THR A 64 16.33 1.81 8.15
C THR A 64 15.22 0.77 8.12
N HIS A 65 15.56 -0.53 8.05
CA HIS A 65 14.61 -1.63 8.13
C HIS A 65 13.82 -1.62 9.46
N THR A 66 14.50 -1.54 10.61
CA THR A 66 13.86 -1.50 11.92
C THR A 66 12.96 -0.27 12.10
N GLN A 67 13.39 0.90 11.63
CA GLN A 67 12.56 2.11 11.64
C GLN A 67 11.26 1.93 10.84
N HIS A 68 11.31 1.25 9.70
CA HIS A 68 10.12 1.00 8.89
C HIS A 68 9.22 -0.09 9.48
N LEU A 69 9.78 -1.13 10.11
CA LEU A 69 9.01 -2.14 10.86
C LEU A 69 8.18 -1.51 11.98
N ASP A 70 8.78 -0.59 12.75
CA ASP A 70 8.08 0.12 13.82
C ASP A 70 6.93 0.98 13.25
N LYS A 71 7.18 1.70 12.14
CA LYS A 71 6.13 2.44 11.41
C LYS A 71 5.02 1.52 10.84
N MET A 72 5.33 0.27 10.54
CA MET A 72 4.34 -0.74 10.12
C MET A 72 3.58 -1.36 11.30
N GLY A 73 3.96 -1.08 12.54
CA GLY A 73 3.40 -1.71 13.73
C GLY A 73 3.85 -3.15 13.95
N LEU A 74 4.90 -3.61 13.24
CA LEU A 74 5.49 -4.93 13.43
C LEU A 74 6.47 -4.88 14.60
N ARG A 75 6.19 -5.62 15.67
CA ARG A 75 7.10 -5.80 16.82
C ARG A 75 7.72 -7.18 16.81
N ALA A 76 8.95 -7.29 17.29
CA ALA A 76 9.60 -8.59 17.44
C ALA A 76 8.84 -9.42 18.48
N MET A 77 8.71 -10.73 18.26
CA MET A 77 8.00 -11.61 19.20
C MET A 77 8.60 -11.60 20.60
N SER A 78 9.90 -11.31 20.75
CA SER A 78 10.56 -11.11 22.03
C SER A 78 9.92 -9.99 22.86
N ASP A 79 9.32 -9.00 22.22
CA ASP A 79 8.76 -7.80 22.85
C ASP A 79 7.30 -8.02 23.31
N TRP A 80 6.77 -9.23 23.08
CA TRP A 80 5.42 -9.64 23.47
C TRP A 80 5.41 -10.48 24.76
N LEU A 81 6.57 -10.95 25.21
CA LEU A 81 6.78 -11.75 26.43
C LEU A 81 7.31 -10.86 27.56
#